data_AF-A0A258RK10-F1
#
_entry.id   AF-A0A258RK10-F1
#
_cell.length_a   1.000
_cell.length_b   1.000
_cell.length_c   1.000
_cell.angle_alpha   90.00
_cell.angle_beta   90.00
_cell.angle_gamma   90.00
#
_symmetry.space_group_name_H-M   'P 1'
#
loop_
_entity.id
_entity.type
_entity.pdbx_description
1 polymer ?
#
loop_
_entity_poly.entity_id
_entity_poly.type
_entity_poly.pdbx_seq_one_letter_code
_entity_poly.pdbx_strand_id
1 'polypeptide(L)'
;NVRFNDQFTLDSLKAEITRRLAGAHRTGSYDVTFRTGASTSFLTAPGPFVDLVSAAIAEVTGRVPEHSTSGGTSDARFIKDLCPVVEFGLVGRTMHAVDESTPVSDLEDLTRIYELMIARYFAAFAA
;
A
#
# COMPACT_ATOMS: atom_id res chain seq x y z
N ASN A 1 -15.97 -7.36 -5.47
CA ASN A 1 -15.03 -6.38 -4.86
C ASN A 1 -13.98 -6.07 -5.91
N VAL A 2 -13.61 -4.80 -6.10
CA VAL A 2 -12.59 -4.40 -7.09
C VAL A 2 -11.48 -3.66 -6.35
N ARG A 3 -10.24 -4.10 -6.54
CA ARG A 3 -9.04 -3.31 -6.22
C ARG A 3 -8.61 -2.62 -7.51
N PHE A 4 -8.64 -1.29 -7.52
CA PHE A 4 -8.34 -0.49 -8.71
C PHE A 4 -7.11 0.39 -8.45
N ASN A 5 -6.38 0.71 -9.51
CA ASN A 5 -5.20 1.57 -9.47
C ASN A 5 -5.58 3.06 -9.58
N ASP A 6 -4.60 3.94 -9.67
CA ASP A 6 -4.74 5.39 -9.84
C ASP A 6 -5.26 5.84 -11.22
N GLN A 7 -5.44 4.92 -12.17
CA GLN A 7 -6.07 5.21 -13.46
C GLN A 7 -7.61 5.26 -13.38
N PHE A 8 -8.19 4.84 -12.25
CA PHE A 8 -9.61 4.91 -11.99
C PHE A 8 -9.92 5.77 -10.76
N THR A 9 -10.99 6.55 -10.87
CA THR A 9 -11.71 7.08 -9.71
C THR A 9 -12.86 6.14 -9.39
N LEU A 10 -13.47 6.28 -8.21
CA LEU A 10 -14.68 5.51 -7.90
C LEU A 10 -15.78 5.75 -8.93
N ASP A 11 -15.92 6.98 -9.44
CA ASP A 11 -16.97 7.31 -10.38
C ASP A 11 -16.65 6.81 -11.80
N SER A 12 -15.40 6.91 -12.25
CA SER A 12 -15.03 6.32 -13.55
C SER A 12 -15.13 4.80 -13.53
N LEU A 13 -14.83 4.16 -12.39
CA LEU A 13 -15.01 2.72 -12.21
C LEU A 13 -16.48 2.29 -12.25
N LYS A 14 -17.36 3.01 -11.52
CA LYS A 14 -18.81 2.77 -11.58
C LYS A 14 -19.34 2.93 -13.00
N ALA A 15 -18.93 4.00 -13.69
CA ALA A 15 -19.33 4.26 -15.06
C ALA A 15 -18.86 3.14 -16.01
N GLU A 16 -17.63 2.65 -15.87
CA GLU A 16 -17.09 1.56 -16.67
C GLU A 16 -17.84 0.24 -16.42
N ILE A 17 -18.15 -0.08 -15.17
CA ILE A 17 -18.95 -1.26 -14.82
C ILE A 17 -20.34 -1.16 -15.45
N THR A 18 -21.04 -0.03 -15.28
CA THR A 18 -22.36 0.20 -15.87
C THR A 18 -22.32 0.10 -17.39
N ARG A 19 -21.30 0.67 -18.05
CA ARG A 19 -21.12 0.60 -19.50
C ARG A 19 -20.98 -0.84 -19.98
N ARG A 20 -20.18 -1.67 -19.29
CA ARG A 20 -20.02 -3.09 -19.64
C ARG A 20 -21.30 -3.89 -19.47
N LEU A 21 -22.04 -3.63 -18.37
CA LEU A 21 -23.32 -4.30 -18.13
C LEU A 21 -24.34 -3.95 -19.20
N ALA A 22 -24.47 -2.68 -19.57
CA ALA A 22 -25.34 -2.24 -20.66
C ALA A 22 -24.98 -2.92 -21.99
N GLY A 23 -23.68 -3.04 -22.31
CA GLY A 23 -23.22 -3.68 -23.56
C GLY A 23 -23.42 -5.20 -23.60
N ALA A 24 -23.33 -5.88 -22.45
CA ALA A 24 -23.51 -7.32 -22.32
C ALA A 24 -24.99 -7.74 -22.22
N HIS A 25 -25.85 -6.83 -21.76
CA HIS A 25 -27.25 -7.13 -21.58
C HIS A 25 -27.95 -7.38 -22.93
N ARG A 26 -28.55 -8.55 -23.08
CA ARG A 26 -29.31 -8.96 -24.28
C ARG A 26 -30.79 -9.19 -23.96
N THR A 27 -31.09 -9.77 -22.79
CA THR A 27 -32.45 -10.04 -22.28
C THR A 27 -32.45 -10.13 -20.74
N GLY A 28 -33.61 -9.89 -20.10
CA GLY A 28 -33.80 -9.93 -18.64
C GLY A 28 -33.83 -8.55 -17.97
N SER A 29 -33.87 -8.49 -16.64
CA SER A 29 -33.74 -7.25 -15.86
C SER A 29 -32.72 -7.46 -14.73
N TYR A 30 -31.92 -6.44 -14.44
CA TYR A 30 -30.95 -6.48 -13.34
C TYR A 30 -30.95 -5.17 -12.55
N ASP A 31 -30.48 -5.22 -11.30
CA ASP A 31 -30.20 -4.07 -10.46
C ASP A 31 -28.73 -4.08 -10.06
N VAL A 32 -28.10 -2.90 -10.01
CA VAL A 32 -26.74 -2.74 -9.48
C VAL A 32 -26.71 -1.65 -8.44
N THR A 33 -26.27 -2.03 -7.25
CA THR A 33 -26.01 -1.12 -6.14
C THR A 33 -24.52 -1.08 -5.82
N PHE A 34 -23.93 0.12 -5.84
CA PHE A 34 -22.55 0.34 -5.42
C PHE A 34 -22.51 0.75 -3.94
N ARG A 35 -21.72 0.03 -3.13
CA ARG A 35 -21.56 0.36 -1.70
C ARG A 35 -20.79 1.66 -1.51
N THR A 36 -21.18 2.44 -0.51
CA THR A 36 -20.48 3.66 -0.08
C THR A 36 -19.28 3.33 0.81
N GLY A 37 -18.37 4.30 1.01
CA GLY A 37 -17.21 4.14 1.89
C GLY A 37 -16.03 3.34 1.31
N ALA A 38 -16.01 3.13 -0.01
CA ALA A 38 -14.86 2.54 -0.66
C ALA A 38 -13.63 3.47 -0.59
N SER A 39 -12.46 2.92 -0.26
CA SER A 39 -11.20 3.65 -0.37
C SER A 39 -10.87 3.97 -1.82
N THR A 40 -10.22 5.10 -2.05
CA THR A 40 -9.54 5.38 -3.31
C THR A 40 -8.17 4.71 -3.33
N SER A 41 -7.63 4.51 -4.53
CA SER A 41 -6.21 4.24 -4.71
C SER A 41 -5.37 5.44 -4.26
N PHE A 42 -4.13 5.17 -3.86
CA PHE A 42 -3.13 6.18 -3.53
C PHE A 42 -1.76 5.67 -3.91
N LEU A 43 -0.84 6.60 -4.15
CA LEU A 43 0.54 6.30 -4.53
C LEU A 43 1.45 7.38 -3.94
N THR A 44 2.46 6.96 -3.19
CA THR A 44 3.58 7.84 -2.85
C THR A 44 4.59 7.71 -3.99
N ALA A 45 4.81 8.81 -4.73
CA ALA A 45 5.77 8.82 -5.82
C ALA A 45 7.21 8.64 -5.30
N PRO A 46 8.13 8.08 -6.12
CA PRO A 46 9.55 8.07 -5.80
C PRO A 46 10.08 9.47 -5.47
N GLY A 47 11.03 9.53 -4.55
CA GLY A 47 11.63 10.79 -4.11
C GLY A 47 12.42 10.64 -2.82
N PRO A 48 12.93 11.75 -2.24
CA PRO A 48 13.91 11.71 -1.16
C PRO A 48 13.50 10.87 0.05
N PHE A 49 12.21 10.90 0.42
CA PHE A 49 11.69 10.09 1.51
C PHE A 49 11.74 8.59 1.19
N VAL A 50 11.28 8.17 0.01
CA VAL A 50 11.29 6.76 -0.43
C VAL A 50 12.72 6.25 -0.57
N ASP A 51 13.62 7.08 -1.10
CA ASP A 51 15.04 6.75 -1.28
C ASP A 51 15.74 6.56 0.07
N LEU A 52 15.45 7.42 1.05
CA LEU A 52 15.97 7.30 2.42
C LEU A 52 15.55 5.99 3.07
N VAL A 53 14.28 5.61 2.95
CA VAL A 53 13.77 4.35 3.49
C VAL A 53 14.42 3.16 2.79
N SER A 54 14.49 3.19 1.45
CA SER A 54 15.12 2.13 0.67
C SER A 54 16.60 1.95 1.04
N ALA A 55 17.33 3.04 1.27
CA ALA A 55 18.72 3.01 1.68
C ALA A 55 18.93 2.43 3.09
N ALA A 56 18.03 2.75 4.05
CA ALA A 56 18.10 2.17 5.39
C ALA A 56 17.86 0.66 5.37
N ILE A 57 16.90 0.19 4.57
CA ILE A 57 16.63 -1.24 4.38
C ILE A 57 17.84 -1.94 3.75
N ALA A 58 18.41 -1.36 2.69
CA ALA A 58 19.55 -1.94 1.98
C ALA A 58 20.80 -2.04 2.86
N GLU A 59 21.02 -1.07 3.76
CA GLU A 59 22.16 -1.08 4.68
C GLU A 59 22.11 -2.23 5.68
N VAL A 60 20.94 -2.49 6.27
CA VAL A 60 20.81 -3.55 7.28
C VAL A 60 20.75 -4.94 6.62
N THR A 61 20.02 -5.06 5.52
CA THR A 61 19.72 -6.36 4.90
C THR A 61 20.67 -6.76 3.77
N GLY A 62 21.45 -5.82 3.23
CA GLY A 62 22.24 -6.00 2.01
C GLY A 62 21.41 -6.12 0.74
N ARG A 63 20.10 -5.84 0.79
CA ARG A 63 19.15 -6.04 -0.33
C ARG A 63 18.39 -4.75 -0.63
N VAL A 64 18.32 -4.40 -1.91
CA VAL A 64 17.50 -3.27 -2.37
C VAL A 64 16.02 -3.72 -2.37
N PRO A 65 15.12 -3.02 -1.67
CA PRO A 65 13.71 -3.38 -1.66
C PRO A 65 13.06 -3.10 -3.02
N GLU A 66 12.15 -3.97 -3.43
CA GLU A 66 11.24 -3.70 -4.55
C GLU A 66 10.12 -2.75 -4.10
N HIS A 67 9.86 -1.71 -4.89
CA HIS A 67 8.71 -0.84 -4.64
C HIS A 67 7.44 -1.51 -5.18
N SER A 68 6.46 -1.73 -4.33
CA SER A 68 5.25 -2.46 -4.67
C SER A 68 3.99 -1.74 -4.19
N THR A 69 2.94 -1.79 -5.00
CA THR A 69 1.57 -1.42 -4.64
C THR A 69 0.63 -2.63 -4.65
N SER A 70 1.19 -3.85 -4.64
CA SER A 70 0.43 -5.08 -4.67
C SER A 70 -0.13 -5.43 -3.27
N GLY A 71 -1.05 -6.40 -3.23
CA GLY A 71 -1.59 -6.91 -1.97
C GLY A 71 -2.83 -6.14 -1.46
N GLY A 72 -2.83 -5.90 -0.16
CA GLY A 72 -3.97 -5.41 0.62
C GLY A 72 -4.21 -3.90 0.54
N THR A 73 -4.86 -3.37 1.56
CA THR A 73 -4.85 -1.94 1.88
C THR A 73 -4.45 -1.84 3.35
N SER A 74 -3.87 -0.73 3.75
CA SER A 74 -3.67 -0.40 5.15
C SER A 74 -4.46 0.87 5.51
N ASP A 75 -4.30 1.33 6.75
CA ASP A 75 -4.81 2.62 7.20
C ASP A 75 -3.99 3.81 6.67
N ALA A 76 -2.91 3.57 5.91
CA ALA A 76 -2.23 4.60 5.12
C ALA A 76 -3.18 5.39 4.23
N ARG A 77 -4.28 4.78 3.78
CA ARG A 77 -5.34 5.45 3.00
C ARG A 77 -5.92 6.70 3.69
N PHE A 78 -5.83 6.80 5.02
CA PHE A 78 -6.28 7.96 5.79
C PHE A 78 -5.16 8.97 6.05
N ILE A 79 -3.91 8.51 6.08
CA ILE A 79 -2.74 9.31 6.45
C ILE A 79 -2.11 9.97 5.23
N LYS A 80 -2.25 9.36 4.04
CA LYS A 80 -1.61 9.81 2.79
C LYS A 80 -1.94 11.25 2.36
N ASP A 81 -3.05 11.80 2.85
CA ASP A 81 -3.43 13.20 2.60
C ASP A 81 -2.67 14.21 3.47
N LEU A 82 -1.95 13.73 4.49
CA LEU A 82 -1.18 14.55 5.42
C LEU A 82 0.32 14.51 5.10
N CYS A 83 0.85 13.37 4.67
CA CYS A 83 2.27 13.20 4.37
C CYS A 83 2.53 12.04 3.40
N PRO A 84 3.74 11.95 2.81
CA PRO A 84 4.17 10.75 2.10
C PRO A 84 4.10 9.51 3.00
N VAL A 85 3.58 8.41 2.47
CA VAL A 85 3.46 7.14 3.23
C VAL A 85 4.15 6.00 2.49
N VAL A 86 4.91 5.21 3.23
CA VAL A 86 5.46 3.93 2.78
C VAL A 86 5.11 2.86 3.80
N GLU A 87 4.98 1.62 3.35
CA GLU A 87 4.77 0.47 4.20
C GLU A 87 5.98 -0.44 4.12
N PHE A 88 6.56 -0.76 5.28
CA PHE A 88 7.67 -1.70 5.42
C PHE A 88 7.51 -2.44 6.75
N GLY A 89 7.85 -3.72 6.77
CA GLY A 89 7.66 -4.54 7.96
C GLY A 89 8.08 -5.99 7.77
N LEU A 90 7.68 -6.82 8.74
CA LEU A 90 7.97 -8.25 8.74
C LEU A 90 7.28 -8.97 7.59
N VAL A 91 7.81 -10.13 7.24
CA VAL A 91 7.22 -11.00 6.24
C VAL A 91 5.97 -11.68 6.82
N GLY A 92 4.78 -11.28 6.36
CA GLY A 92 3.49 -11.81 6.79
C GLY A 92 3.14 -13.22 6.28
N ARG A 93 4.11 -14.15 6.16
CA ARG A 93 3.86 -15.53 5.65
C ARG A 93 2.79 -16.29 6.42
N THR A 94 2.70 -16.04 7.72
CA THR A 94 1.78 -16.69 8.66
C THR A 94 0.75 -15.71 9.23
N MET A 95 0.64 -14.49 8.68
CA MET A 95 -0.30 -13.48 9.18
C MET A 95 -1.74 -13.99 9.06
N HIS A 96 -2.54 -13.78 10.13
CA HIS A 96 -3.94 -14.22 10.20
C HIS A 96 -4.13 -15.74 10.12
N ALA A 97 -3.10 -16.53 10.44
CA ALA A 97 -3.16 -17.98 10.53
C ALA A 97 -2.96 -18.46 11.97
N VAL A 98 -3.34 -19.71 12.25
CA VAL A 98 -2.90 -20.38 13.48
C VAL A 98 -1.37 -20.47 13.50
N ASP A 99 -0.79 -20.39 14.71
CA ASP A 99 0.65 -20.40 14.92
C ASP A 99 1.41 -19.28 14.17
N GLU A 100 0.78 -18.10 14.07
CA GLU A 100 1.42 -16.88 13.57
C GLU A 100 2.75 -16.61 14.29
N SER A 101 3.80 -16.46 13.50
CA SER A 101 5.18 -16.39 14.00
C SER A 101 6.12 -15.75 12.99
N THR A 102 7.23 -15.23 13.49
CA THR A 102 8.29 -14.59 12.70
C THR A 102 9.66 -14.94 13.31
N PRO A 103 10.75 -14.99 12.52
CA PRO A 103 12.10 -15.13 13.06
C PRO A 103 12.45 -13.95 13.97
N VAL A 104 13.08 -14.23 15.12
CA VAL A 104 13.56 -13.16 16.03
C VAL A 104 14.59 -12.26 15.33
N SER A 105 15.44 -12.82 14.46
CA SER A 105 16.38 -12.04 13.65
C SER A 105 15.69 -10.99 12.78
N ASP A 106 14.51 -11.30 12.22
CA ASP A 106 13.78 -10.36 11.36
C ASP A 106 13.24 -9.19 12.20
N LEU A 107 12.88 -9.42 13.47
CA LEU A 107 12.50 -8.36 14.42
C LEU A 107 13.70 -7.48 14.81
N GLU A 108 14.86 -8.08 15.04
CA GLU A 108 16.10 -7.35 15.36
C GLU A 108 16.53 -6.47 14.18
N ASP A 109 16.52 -7.00 12.96
CA ASP A 109 16.84 -6.24 11.75
C ASP A 109 15.79 -5.13 11.50
N LEU A 110 14.50 -5.42 11.67
CA LEU A 110 13.44 -4.41 11.54
C LEU A 110 13.63 -3.25 12.53
N THR A 111 14.04 -3.55 13.77
CA THR A 111 14.34 -2.53 14.78
C THR A 111 15.48 -1.63 14.31
N ARG A 112 16.59 -2.22 13.85
CA ARG A 112 17.76 -1.47 13.35
C ARG A 112 17.41 -0.61 12.14
N ILE A 113 16.55 -1.11 11.24
CA ILE A 113 16.08 -0.35 10.07
C ILE A 113 15.27 0.87 10.51
N TYR A 114 14.33 0.71 11.44
CA TYR A 114 13.53 1.83 11.93
C TYR A 114 14.38 2.89 12.65
N GLU A 115 15.34 2.48 13.47
CA GLU A 115 16.29 3.40 14.12
C GLU A 115 17.06 4.23 13.09
N LEU A 116 17.61 3.58 12.05
CA LEU A 116 18.32 4.27 10.97
C LEU A 116 17.41 5.21 10.17
N MET A 117 16.18 4.77 9.87
CA MET A 117 15.19 5.59 9.16
C MET A 117 14.87 6.87 9.93
N ILE A 118 14.60 6.76 11.24
CA ILE A 118 14.27 7.90 12.10
C ILE A 118 15.47 8.86 12.20
N ALA A 119 16.67 8.34 12.47
CA ALA A 119 17.87 9.15 12.59
C ALA A 119 18.15 9.94 11.29
N ARG A 120 18.06 9.27 10.14
CA ARG A 120 18.26 9.91 8.83
C ARG A 120 17.16 10.91 8.49
N TYR A 121 15.91 10.60 8.83
CA TYR A 121 14.79 11.50 8.57
C TYR A 121 15.01 12.85 9.25
N PHE A 122 15.35 12.86 10.54
CA PHE A 122 15.60 14.10 11.26
C PHE A 122 16.87 14.81 10.78
N ALA A 123 17.91 14.07 10.38
CA ALA A 123 19.10 14.67 9.79
C ALA A 123 18.83 15.34 8.43
N ALA A 124 17.91 14.80 7.63
CA ALA A 124 17.62 15.26 6.27
C ALA A 124 16.51 16.31 6.18
N PHE A 125 15.51 16.27 7.06
CA PHE A 125 14.26 17.02 6.91
C PHE A 125 13.89 17.94 8.07
N ALA A 126 14.60 17.93 9.20
CA ALA A 126 14.23 18.70 10.39
C ALA A 126 14.78 20.13 10.44
N ALA A 127 14.97 20.78 9.29
CA ALA A 127 15.42 22.17 9.21
C ALA A 127 14.34 23.16 9.68
#